data_AF-A0AA42Y4W9-F1
#
_entry.id   AF-A0AA42Y4W9-F1
#
_cell.length_a   1.000
_cell.length_b   1.000
_cell.length_c   1.000
_cell.angle_alpha   90.00
_cell.angle_beta   90.00
_cell.angle_gamma   90.00
#
_symmetry.space_group_name_H-M   'P 1'
#
loop_
_entity.id
_entity.type
_entity.pdbx_description
1 polymer ?
#
loop_
_entity_poly.entity_id
_entity_poly.type
_entity_poly.pdbx_seq_one_letter_code
_entity_poly.pdbx_strand_id
1 'polypeptide(L)'
;MTRKTAHDFDQELLILFDAYVHGGIDRRTFLDKAAKFAVGGVTAAMLLEQLSPKFLEAQVVNPQDTRIEQEYLEFDSPDGYERGRGYFVTPAGATGRLPGIMVIHENRGLNPHIEDIARRIALDNFVAFAPDALFPLGGYPGTEDDARQLFRQLDQAKTREDFAAAATFLRGRPECTGRIGAVGFCYGGGMVNYLATRLGAELAAGVPFYGSAPNLEDVPKIRCPLLVQSAENDPR
;
A
#
# COMPACT_ATOMS: atom_id res chain seq x y z
N MET A 1 5.44 24.37 15.20
CA MET A 1 6.39 24.55 14.08
C MET A 1 5.82 23.86 12.86
N THR A 2 5.96 24.44 11.67
CA THR A 2 5.53 23.83 10.40
C THR A 2 6.31 22.55 10.14
N ARG A 3 5.64 21.48 9.68
CA ARG A 3 6.30 20.23 9.29
C ARG A 3 7.24 20.48 8.11
N LYS A 4 8.48 20.01 8.21
CA LYS A 4 9.46 20.04 7.12
C LYS A 4 9.04 19.11 5.98
N THR A 5 9.37 19.52 4.76
CA THR A 5 9.22 18.77 3.51
C THR A 5 10.55 18.14 3.11
N ALA A 6 10.54 17.26 2.10
CA ALA A 6 11.78 16.67 1.57
C ALA A 6 12.81 17.74 1.13
N HIS A 7 12.36 18.89 0.64
CA HIS A 7 13.24 20.00 0.23
C HIS A 7 13.99 20.67 1.38
N ASP A 8 13.56 20.44 2.63
CA ASP A 8 14.19 21.00 3.83
C ASP A 8 15.34 20.13 4.38
N PHE A 9 15.66 19.01 3.70
CA PHE A 9 16.70 18.07 4.10
C PHE A 9 17.77 17.91 3.03
N ASP A 10 18.98 17.55 3.47
CA ASP A 10 20.08 17.23 2.58
C ASP A 10 19.80 15.96 1.76
N GLN A 11 20.18 15.96 0.48
CA GLN A 11 19.92 14.84 -0.43
C GLN A 11 20.62 13.54 0.02
N GLU A 12 21.83 13.61 0.59
CA GLU A 12 22.52 12.43 1.12
C GLU A 12 21.75 11.85 2.33
N LEU A 13 21.15 12.69 3.17
CA LEU A 13 20.33 12.24 4.28
C LEU A 13 19.06 11.54 3.78
N LEU A 14 18.43 12.07 2.73
CA LEU A 14 17.27 11.42 2.09
C LEU A 14 17.64 10.06 1.50
N ILE A 15 18.79 9.93 0.86
CA ILE A 15 19.30 8.66 0.32
C ILE A 15 19.57 7.65 1.46
N LEU A 16 20.14 8.10 2.58
CA LEU A 16 20.35 7.24 3.76
C LEU A 16 19.02 6.78 4.36
N PHE A 17 18.03 7.68 4.43
CA PHE A 17 16.72 7.35 4.95
C PHE A 17 15.99 6.38 4.03
N ASP A 18 16.06 6.57 2.71
CA ASP A 18 15.56 5.64 1.72
C ASP A 18 16.16 4.25 1.87
N ALA A 19 17.50 4.15 1.96
CA ALA A 19 18.19 2.89 2.17
C ALA A 19 17.77 2.21 3.48
N TYR A 20 17.51 2.98 4.54
CA TYR A 20 16.99 2.45 5.80
C TYR A 20 15.56 1.94 5.62
N VAL A 21 14.68 2.72 5.01
CA VAL A 21 13.25 2.43 4.81
C VAL A 21 13.02 1.20 3.92
N HIS A 22 13.88 1.00 2.93
CA HIS A 22 13.91 -0.18 2.07
C HIS A 22 14.74 -1.35 2.63
N GLY A 23 15.39 -1.15 3.79
CA GLY A 23 16.08 -2.21 4.53
C GLY A 23 17.47 -2.57 4.00
N GLY A 24 18.05 -1.72 3.15
CA GLY A 24 19.44 -1.81 2.71
C GLY A 24 20.45 -1.47 3.82
N ILE A 25 20.03 -0.72 4.85
CA ILE A 25 20.79 -0.52 6.10
C ILE A 25 19.89 -0.70 7.32
N ASP A 26 20.48 -1.11 8.45
CA ASP A 26 19.76 -1.21 9.71
C ASP A 26 19.60 0.16 10.40
N ARG A 27 18.72 0.22 11.41
CA ARG A 27 18.44 1.46 12.16
C ARG A 27 19.70 2.04 12.80
N ARG A 28 20.61 1.20 13.30
CA ARG A 28 21.85 1.64 13.95
C ARG A 28 22.79 2.29 12.94
N THR A 29 22.95 1.67 11.77
CA THR A 29 23.74 2.22 10.66
C THR A 29 23.14 3.53 10.15
N PHE A 30 21.80 3.64 10.07
CA PHE A 30 21.16 4.90 9.74
C PHE A 30 21.53 6.00 10.75
N LEU A 31 21.31 5.75 12.05
CA LEU A 31 21.56 6.74 13.10
C LEU A 31 23.03 7.19 13.14
N ASP A 32 23.96 6.26 12.95
CA ASP A 32 25.40 6.55 12.88
C ASP A 32 25.74 7.46 11.70
N LYS A 33 25.27 7.12 10.49
CA LYS A 33 25.53 7.92 9.28
C LYS A 33 24.79 9.25 9.27
N ALA A 34 23.56 9.29 9.81
CA ALA A 34 22.74 10.49 9.89
C ALA A 34 23.32 11.53 10.88
N ALA A 35 24.19 11.12 11.81
CA ALA A 35 24.83 12.03 12.77
C ALA A 35 25.63 13.15 12.08
N LYS A 36 26.15 12.93 10.87
CA LYS A 36 26.80 13.97 10.04
C LYS A 36 25.89 15.17 9.76
N PHE A 37 24.58 14.97 9.69
CA PHE A 37 23.59 16.00 9.36
C PHE A 37 22.94 16.63 10.61
N ALA A 38 23.34 16.18 11.80
CA ALA A 38 22.81 16.61 13.08
C ALA A 38 23.46 17.93 13.53
N VAL A 39 22.94 19.06 13.04
CA VAL A 39 23.44 20.41 13.33
C VAL A 39 22.52 21.18 14.30
N GLY A 40 23.09 22.13 15.07
CA GLY A 40 22.29 23.08 15.86
C GLY A 40 21.43 22.47 16.97
N GLY A 41 21.92 21.40 17.63
CA GLY A 41 21.19 20.73 18.71
C GLY A 41 20.18 19.67 18.25
N VAL A 42 20.06 19.44 16.94
CA VAL A 42 19.32 18.30 16.38
C VAL A 42 20.15 17.03 16.59
N THR A 43 19.49 15.90 16.88
CA THR A 43 20.12 14.57 16.96
C THR A 43 19.74 13.70 15.75
N ALA A 44 20.51 12.64 15.48
CA ALA A 44 20.15 11.67 14.44
C ALA A 44 18.78 11.00 14.69
N ALA A 45 18.40 10.80 15.96
CA ALA A 45 17.09 10.30 16.33
C ALA A 45 15.97 11.30 16.01
N MET A 46 16.22 12.61 16.22
CA MET A 46 15.27 13.66 15.82
C MET A 46 15.16 13.77 14.29
N LEU A 47 16.26 13.58 13.55
CA LEU A 47 16.20 13.50 12.08
C LEU A 47 15.36 12.31 11.63
N LEU A 48 15.56 11.15 12.25
CA LEU A 48 14.75 9.97 11.98
C LEU A 48 13.26 10.26 12.24
N GLU A 49 12.93 10.86 13.37
CA GLU A 49 11.55 11.22 13.73
C GLU A 49 10.93 12.22 12.73
N GLN A 50 11.70 13.23 12.29
CA GLN A 50 11.24 14.23 11.33
C GLN A 50 10.99 13.64 9.93
N LEU A 51 11.85 12.71 9.50
CA LEU A 51 11.74 12.02 8.21
C LEU A 51 10.68 10.90 8.24
N SER A 52 10.42 10.32 9.42
CA SER A 52 9.47 9.23 9.56
C SER A 52 8.04 9.68 9.21
N PRO A 53 7.27 8.82 8.52
CA PRO A 53 5.88 9.13 8.21
C PRO A 53 5.07 9.25 9.50
N LYS A 54 4.16 10.23 9.53
CA LYS A 54 3.20 10.40 10.63
C LYS A 54 1.80 10.15 10.08
N PHE A 55 1.50 8.88 9.79
CA PHE A 55 0.33 8.52 9.00
C PHE A 55 -0.99 8.94 9.66
N LEU A 56 -1.10 8.79 10.97
CA LEU A 56 -2.28 9.23 11.73
C LEU A 56 -2.51 10.75 11.64
N GLU A 57 -1.44 11.54 11.64
CA GLU A 57 -1.52 13.01 11.49
C GLU A 57 -1.77 13.44 10.03
N ALA A 58 -1.41 12.59 9.07
CA ALA A 58 -1.46 12.89 7.64
C ALA A 58 -2.72 12.34 6.93
N GLN A 59 -3.68 11.81 7.67
CA GLN A 59 -4.94 11.35 7.12
C GLN A 59 -5.70 12.52 6.49
N VAL A 60 -6.18 12.33 5.27
CA VAL A 60 -7.00 13.33 4.56
C VAL A 60 -8.47 13.11 4.86
N VAL A 61 -8.90 11.87 5.04
CA VAL A 61 -10.28 11.51 5.35
C VAL A 61 -10.36 11.00 6.78
N ASN A 62 -11.17 11.69 7.58
CA ASN A 62 -11.45 11.29 8.95
C ASN A 62 -12.07 9.86 8.97
N PRO A 63 -11.56 8.92 9.78
CA PRO A 63 -12.17 7.60 9.94
C PRO A 63 -13.64 7.61 10.43
N GLN A 64 -14.13 8.74 10.96
CA GLN A 64 -15.54 8.95 11.34
C GLN A 64 -16.32 9.83 10.35
N ASP A 65 -15.83 10.00 9.12
CA ASP A 65 -16.55 10.74 8.08
C ASP A 65 -17.90 10.08 7.79
N THR A 66 -18.99 10.80 8.00
CA THR A 66 -20.36 10.26 7.88
C THR A 66 -20.76 9.95 6.44
N ARG A 67 -19.93 10.31 5.45
CA ARG A 67 -20.18 10.04 4.02
C ARG A 67 -19.72 8.65 3.60
N ILE A 68 -19.04 7.90 4.47
CA ILE A 68 -18.57 6.55 4.20
C ILE A 68 -19.14 5.55 5.21
N GLU A 69 -19.22 4.29 4.78
CA GLU A 69 -19.38 3.13 5.64
C GLU A 69 -18.11 2.28 5.52
N GLN A 70 -17.67 1.68 6.62
CA GLN A 70 -16.41 0.93 6.65
C GLN A 70 -16.51 -0.28 7.59
N GLU A 71 -15.87 -1.37 7.20
CA GLU A 71 -15.74 -2.59 8.01
C GLU A 71 -14.52 -3.40 7.58
N TYR A 72 -14.09 -4.34 8.42
CA TYR A 72 -13.13 -5.36 7.98
C TYR A 72 -13.90 -6.59 7.52
N LEU A 73 -13.63 -7.02 6.29
CA LEU A 73 -14.21 -8.21 5.72
C LEU A 73 -13.16 -9.30 5.58
N GLU A 74 -13.55 -10.52 5.92
CA GLU A 74 -12.75 -11.71 5.65
C GLU A 74 -13.21 -12.40 4.37
N PHE A 75 -12.28 -13.08 3.71
CA PHE A 75 -12.51 -13.80 2.46
C PHE A 75 -11.70 -15.09 2.43
N ASP A 76 -12.17 -16.05 1.62
CA ASP A 76 -11.46 -17.32 1.43
C ASP A 76 -10.31 -17.15 0.44
N SER A 77 -9.15 -17.75 0.77
CA SER A 77 -7.96 -17.78 -0.06
C SER A 77 -7.33 -19.18 -0.05
N PRO A 78 -7.97 -20.19 -0.66
CA PRO A 78 -7.57 -21.59 -0.53
C PRO A 78 -6.16 -21.87 -1.06
N ASP A 79 -5.71 -21.13 -2.08
CA ASP A 79 -4.37 -21.28 -2.67
C ASP A 79 -3.30 -20.41 -1.99
N GLY A 80 -3.71 -19.53 -1.08
CA GLY A 80 -2.83 -18.65 -0.30
C GLY A 80 -2.70 -19.09 1.16
N TYR A 81 -3.15 -18.23 2.08
CA TYR A 81 -3.13 -18.48 3.52
C TYR A 81 -4.46 -19.01 4.09
N GLU A 82 -5.27 -19.67 3.26
CA GLU A 82 -6.62 -20.20 3.55
C GLU A 82 -7.69 -19.12 3.77
N ARG A 83 -7.38 -18.09 4.56
CA ARG A 83 -8.25 -16.96 4.88
C ARG A 83 -7.47 -15.64 4.79
N GLY A 84 -8.10 -14.64 4.18
CA GLY A 84 -7.63 -13.27 4.15
C GLY A 84 -8.60 -12.33 4.86
N ARG A 85 -8.13 -11.13 5.17
CA ARG A 85 -8.94 -10.01 5.66
C ARG A 85 -8.57 -8.75 4.90
N GLY A 86 -9.49 -7.82 4.77
CA GLY A 86 -9.20 -6.48 4.25
C GLY A 86 -10.15 -5.44 4.79
N TYR A 87 -9.74 -4.19 4.69
CA TYR A 87 -10.56 -3.03 5.04
C TYR A 87 -11.43 -2.64 3.85
N PHE A 88 -12.73 -2.70 4.04
CA PHE A 88 -13.76 -2.46 3.03
C PHE A 88 -14.43 -1.13 3.33
N VAL A 89 -14.57 -0.29 2.31
CA VAL A 89 -15.17 1.05 2.44
C VAL A 89 -16.11 1.32 1.28
N THR A 90 -17.29 1.85 1.58
CA THR A 90 -18.30 2.26 0.61
C THR A 90 -18.77 3.69 0.89
N PRO A 91 -19.34 4.40 -0.11
CA PRO A 91 -20.03 5.65 0.17
C PRO A 91 -21.38 5.36 0.86
N ALA A 92 -21.64 5.99 2.00
CA ALA A 92 -22.84 5.75 2.83
C ALA A 92 -24.17 6.04 2.11
N GLY A 93 -24.15 6.91 1.09
CA GLY A 93 -25.32 7.28 0.29
C GLY A 93 -25.48 6.51 -1.02
N ALA A 94 -24.71 5.45 -1.26
CA ALA A 94 -24.71 4.76 -2.55
C ALA A 94 -26.05 4.05 -2.82
N THR A 95 -26.79 4.49 -3.84
CA THR A 95 -28.07 3.88 -4.26
C THR A 95 -27.88 2.91 -5.43
N GLY A 96 -26.96 1.96 -5.30
CA GLY A 96 -26.69 0.96 -6.32
C GLY A 96 -25.28 0.36 -6.27
N ARG A 97 -24.99 -0.52 -7.23
CA ARG A 97 -23.69 -1.15 -7.38
C ARG A 97 -22.68 -0.16 -7.96
N LEU A 98 -21.48 -0.11 -7.40
CA LEU A 98 -20.39 0.76 -7.86
C LEU A 98 -19.21 -0.04 -8.41
N PRO A 99 -18.37 0.52 -9.30
CA PRO A 99 -17.08 -0.09 -9.62
C PRO A 99 -16.22 -0.25 -8.35
N GLY A 100 -15.52 -1.37 -8.27
CA GLY A 100 -14.62 -1.68 -7.15
C GLY A 100 -13.19 -1.23 -7.43
N ILE A 101 -12.47 -0.80 -6.40
CA ILE A 101 -11.04 -0.53 -6.47
C ILE A 101 -10.34 -1.28 -5.34
N MET A 102 -9.41 -2.14 -5.72
CA MET A 102 -8.51 -2.76 -4.76
C MET A 102 -7.33 -1.82 -4.46
N VAL A 103 -7.09 -1.54 -3.19
CA VAL A 103 -6.02 -0.65 -2.72
C VAL A 103 -4.93 -1.50 -2.08
N ILE A 104 -3.76 -1.56 -2.71
CA ILE A 104 -2.70 -2.47 -2.30
C ILE A 104 -1.60 -1.70 -1.58
N HIS A 105 -1.35 -2.11 -0.33
CA HIS A 105 -0.39 -1.48 0.56
C HIS A 105 1.07 -1.65 0.12
N GLU A 106 1.94 -0.86 0.75
CA GLU A 106 3.40 -1.01 0.66
C GLU A 106 3.89 -2.26 1.43
N ASN A 107 5.20 -2.42 1.62
CA ASN A 107 5.78 -3.55 2.37
C ASN A 107 5.64 -3.43 3.91
N ARG A 108 4.61 -2.73 4.39
CA ARG A 108 4.27 -2.54 5.82
C ARG A 108 2.84 -2.97 6.15
N GLY A 109 2.17 -3.68 5.24
CA GLY A 109 0.81 -4.15 5.46
C GLY A 109 -0.22 -3.03 5.48
N LEU A 110 -1.42 -3.36 5.93
CA LEU A 110 -2.56 -2.43 5.98
C LEU A 110 -2.43 -1.45 7.15
N ASN A 111 -1.66 -0.38 6.94
CA ASN A 111 -1.45 0.68 7.91
C ASN A 111 -2.49 1.83 7.74
N PRO A 112 -2.54 2.81 8.67
CA PRO A 112 -3.53 3.89 8.63
C PRO A 112 -3.50 4.77 7.37
N HIS A 113 -2.38 4.78 6.63
CA HIS A 113 -2.27 5.51 5.37
C HIS A 113 -3.03 4.81 4.25
N ILE A 114 -2.93 3.49 4.16
CA ILE A 114 -3.62 2.72 3.13
C ILE A 114 -5.13 2.70 3.38
N GLU A 115 -5.54 2.60 4.65
CA GLU A 115 -6.95 2.78 5.02
C GLU A 115 -7.47 4.16 4.63
N ASP A 116 -6.66 5.21 4.82
CA ASP A 116 -7.03 6.56 4.38
C ASP A 116 -7.21 6.66 2.87
N ILE A 117 -6.36 6.01 2.07
CA ILE A 117 -6.52 5.95 0.62
C ILE A 117 -7.81 5.21 0.24
N ALA A 118 -8.15 4.10 0.91
CA ALA A 118 -9.42 3.41 0.69
C ALA A 118 -10.63 4.32 0.97
N ARG A 119 -10.58 5.12 2.05
CA ARG A 119 -11.61 6.13 2.34
C ARG A 119 -11.70 7.23 1.29
N ARG A 120 -10.58 7.75 0.79
CA ARG A 120 -10.56 8.74 -0.31
C ARG A 120 -11.25 8.19 -1.56
N ILE A 121 -10.94 6.95 -1.92
CA ILE A 121 -11.52 6.29 -3.09
C ILE A 121 -13.03 6.06 -2.92
N ALA A 122 -13.48 5.72 -1.71
CA ALA A 122 -14.91 5.64 -1.41
C ALA A 122 -15.61 7.00 -1.59
N LEU A 123 -14.99 8.10 -1.14
CA LEU A 123 -15.53 9.45 -1.36
C LEU A 123 -15.59 9.86 -2.84
N ASP A 124 -14.78 9.23 -3.70
CA ASP A 124 -14.82 9.39 -5.15
C ASP A 124 -15.86 8.47 -5.85
N ASN A 125 -16.81 7.90 -5.09
CA ASN A 125 -17.90 7.02 -5.54
C ASN A 125 -17.45 5.66 -6.11
N PHE A 126 -16.46 5.04 -5.47
CA PHE A 126 -16.08 3.64 -5.70
C PHE A 126 -16.35 2.80 -4.45
N VAL A 127 -16.45 1.49 -4.63
CA VAL A 127 -16.29 0.54 -3.51
C VAL A 127 -14.80 0.28 -3.37
N ALA A 128 -14.21 0.54 -2.20
CA ALA A 128 -12.79 0.32 -1.95
C ALA A 128 -12.57 -0.93 -1.09
N PHE A 129 -11.57 -1.73 -1.44
CA PHE A 129 -11.14 -2.86 -0.61
C PHE A 129 -9.62 -2.90 -0.53
N ALA A 130 -9.09 -2.87 0.69
CA ALA A 130 -7.66 -2.91 0.97
C ALA A 130 -7.31 -4.21 1.70
N PRO A 131 -6.86 -5.26 0.99
CA PRO A 131 -6.46 -6.52 1.62
C PRO A 131 -5.25 -6.34 2.54
N ASP A 132 -5.23 -7.05 3.67
CA ASP A 132 -4.17 -7.03 4.68
C ASP A 132 -3.25 -8.25 4.50
N ALA A 133 -2.12 -8.08 3.81
CA ALA A 133 -1.16 -9.17 3.63
C ALA A 133 -0.52 -9.63 4.94
N LEU A 134 -0.56 -8.82 6.00
CA LEU A 134 -0.05 -9.22 7.32
C LEU A 134 -1.09 -9.96 8.16
N PHE A 135 -2.32 -10.14 7.68
CA PHE A 135 -3.38 -10.85 8.40
C PHE A 135 -2.95 -12.23 8.93
N PRO A 136 -2.24 -13.10 8.16
CA PRO A 136 -1.77 -14.39 8.65
C PRO A 136 -0.75 -14.29 9.80
N LEU A 137 -0.16 -13.11 10.00
CA LEU A 137 0.83 -12.80 11.03
C LEU A 137 0.29 -11.84 12.11
N GLY A 138 -1.03 -11.65 12.17
CA GLY A 138 -1.70 -10.80 13.18
C GLY A 138 -2.06 -9.38 12.72
N GLY A 139 -1.78 -9.03 11.47
CA GLY A 139 -2.07 -7.71 10.88
C GLY A 139 -0.98 -6.67 11.16
N TYR A 140 -1.28 -5.41 10.85
CA TYR A 140 -0.34 -4.30 11.07
C TYR A 140 0.00 -4.14 12.57
N PRO A 141 1.28 -4.22 12.98
CA PRO A 141 1.68 -4.23 14.39
C PRO A 141 1.72 -2.84 15.05
N GLY A 142 1.36 -1.78 14.34
CA GLY A 142 1.34 -0.41 14.85
C GLY A 142 2.62 0.40 14.60
N THR A 143 3.73 -0.25 14.21
CA THR A 143 4.99 0.42 13.85
C THR A 143 5.53 -0.05 12.52
N GLU A 144 6.20 0.84 11.79
CA GLU A 144 6.79 0.54 10.47
C GLU A 144 8.01 -0.41 10.55
N ASP A 145 8.75 -0.38 11.66
CA ASP A 145 9.90 -1.28 11.85
C ASP A 145 9.42 -2.73 12.04
N ASP A 146 8.45 -2.94 12.92
CA ASP A 146 7.89 -4.28 13.18
C ASP A 146 7.12 -4.79 11.95
N ALA A 147 6.38 -3.92 11.27
CA ALA A 147 5.65 -4.28 10.06
C ALA A 147 6.59 -4.80 8.98
N ARG A 148 7.74 -4.15 8.76
CA ARG A 148 8.75 -4.61 7.79
C ARG A 148 9.38 -5.94 8.20
N GLN A 149 9.59 -6.18 9.49
CA GLN A 149 10.10 -7.46 9.97
C GLN A 149 9.10 -8.60 9.75
N LEU A 150 7.82 -8.37 10.01
CA LEU A 150 6.75 -9.34 9.72
C LEU A 150 6.61 -9.57 8.21
N PHE A 151 6.65 -8.50 7.41
CA PHE A 151 6.46 -8.58 5.97
C PHE A 151 7.47 -9.50 5.28
N ARG A 152 8.71 -9.53 5.77
CA ARG A 152 9.77 -10.42 5.27
C ARG A 152 9.52 -11.91 5.53
N GLN A 153 8.60 -12.24 6.43
CA GLN A 153 8.26 -13.62 6.77
C GLN A 153 7.15 -14.18 5.86
N LEU A 154 6.51 -13.33 5.04
CA LEU A 154 5.45 -13.74 4.12
C LEU A 154 6.02 -14.58 2.98
N ASP A 155 5.37 -15.71 2.73
CA ASP A 155 5.52 -16.47 1.50
C ASP A 155 4.87 -15.68 0.35
N GLN A 156 5.70 -15.21 -0.58
CA GLN A 156 5.25 -14.35 -1.67
C GLN A 156 4.40 -15.09 -2.70
N ALA A 157 4.50 -16.41 -2.83
CA ALA A 157 3.62 -17.17 -3.70
C ALA A 157 2.21 -17.20 -3.10
N LYS A 158 2.09 -17.52 -1.81
CA LYS A 158 0.80 -17.50 -1.10
C LYS A 158 0.18 -16.10 -1.05
N THR A 159 1.00 -15.09 -0.77
CA THR A 159 0.53 -13.69 -0.71
C THR A 159 -0.03 -13.23 -2.05
N ARG A 160 0.58 -13.64 -3.18
CA ARG A 160 0.04 -13.35 -4.52
C ARG A 160 -1.32 -13.99 -4.75
N GLU A 161 -1.51 -15.23 -4.31
CA GLU A 161 -2.82 -15.89 -4.39
C GLU A 161 -3.85 -15.24 -3.47
N ASP A 162 -3.46 -14.73 -2.29
CA ASP A 162 -4.35 -13.93 -1.43
C ASP A 162 -4.86 -12.66 -2.15
N PHE A 163 -3.99 -11.96 -2.88
CA PHE A 163 -4.43 -10.79 -3.66
C PHE A 163 -5.30 -11.16 -4.86
N ALA A 164 -5.06 -12.31 -5.50
CA ALA A 164 -5.94 -12.82 -6.56
C ALA A 164 -7.32 -13.24 -6.01
N ALA A 165 -7.35 -13.87 -4.83
CA ALA A 165 -8.57 -14.21 -4.10
C ALA A 165 -9.32 -12.95 -3.66
N ALA A 166 -8.62 -11.93 -3.15
CA ALA A 166 -9.19 -10.63 -2.81
C ALA A 166 -9.83 -9.93 -4.02
N ALA A 167 -9.20 -9.99 -5.19
CA ALA A 167 -9.77 -9.48 -6.43
C ALA A 167 -11.10 -10.17 -6.77
N THR A 168 -11.11 -11.51 -6.67
CA THR A 168 -12.30 -12.32 -6.91
C THR A 168 -13.41 -12.01 -5.91
N PHE A 169 -13.06 -11.89 -4.62
CA PHE A 169 -13.96 -11.49 -3.54
C PHE A 169 -14.60 -10.13 -3.81
N LEU A 170 -13.79 -9.10 -4.08
CA LEU A 170 -14.29 -7.75 -4.38
C LEU A 170 -15.21 -7.75 -5.60
N ARG A 171 -14.86 -8.49 -6.66
CA ARG A 171 -15.69 -8.60 -7.87
C ARG A 171 -17.06 -9.23 -7.58
N GLY A 172 -17.12 -10.17 -6.64
CA GLY A 172 -18.34 -10.87 -6.25
C GLY A 172 -19.23 -10.14 -5.25
N ARG A 173 -18.78 -9.00 -4.69
CA ARG A 173 -19.54 -8.25 -3.68
C ARG A 173 -20.87 -7.72 -4.23
N PRO A 174 -21.95 -7.73 -3.42
CA PRO A 174 -23.23 -7.16 -3.83
C PRO A 174 -23.15 -5.64 -4.07
N GLU A 175 -22.24 -4.93 -3.40
CA GLU A 175 -22.00 -3.49 -3.60
C GLU A 175 -21.19 -3.20 -4.88
N CYS A 176 -20.42 -4.17 -5.36
CA CYS A 176 -19.57 -4.02 -6.53
C CYS A 176 -20.33 -4.37 -7.81
N THR A 177 -20.16 -3.63 -8.90
CA THR A 177 -20.74 -3.93 -10.23
C THR A 177 -20.18 -5.21 -10.86
N GLY A 178 -19.11 -5.77 -10.30
CA GLY A 178 -18.30 -6.81 -10.94
C GLY A 178 -17.18 -6.25 -11.83
N ARG A 179 -17.07 -4.93 -11.97
CA ARG A 179 -15.90 -4.29 -12.58
C ARG A 179 -14.97 -3.80 -11.48
N ILE A 180 -13.72 -4.25 -11.51
CA ILE A 180 -12.71 -3.87 -10.53
C ILE A 180 -11.47 -3.28 -11.19
N GLY A 181 -10.90 -2.24 -10.58
CA GLY A 181 -9.54 -1.76 -10.84
C GLY A 181 -8.63 -2.00 -9.64
N ALA A 182 -7.34 -1.72 -9.81
CA ALA A 182 -6.38 -1.78 -8.70
C ALA A 182 -5.42 -0.59 -8.70
N VAL A 183 -5.14 -0.07 -7.52
CA VAL A 183 -4.08 0.92 -7.27
C VAL A 183 -3.17 0.37 -6.18
N GLY A 184 -1.87 0.58 -6.30
CA GLY A 184 -0.93 0.07 -5.31
C GLY A 184 0.39 0.82 -5.30
N PHE A 185 1.04 0.81 -4.14
CA PHE A 185 2.19 1.64 -3.83
C PHE A 185 3.39 0.77 -3.43
N CYS A 186 4.59 1.05 -3.97
CA CYS A 186 5.80 0.27 -3.71
C CYS A 186 5.56 -1.22 -4.03
N TYR A 187 5.57 -2.09 -3.03
CA TYR A 187 5.15 -3.50 -3.13
C TYR A 187 3.80 -3.64 -3.85
N GLY A 188 2.82 -2.82 -3.47
CA GLY A 188 1.50 -2.82 -4.08
C GLY A 188 1.51 -2.44 -5.55
N GLY A 189 2.45 -1.59 -5.99
CA GLY A 189 2.62 -1.29 -7.41
C GLY A 189 3.08 -2.53 -8.19
N GLY A 190 4.01 -3.30 -7.62
CA GLY A 190 4.40 -4.60 -8.16
C GLY A 190 3.25 -5.61 -8.18
N MET A 191 2.41 -5.60 -7.13
CA MET A 191 1.23 -6.47 -7.07
C MET A 191 0.16 -6.08 -8.09
N VAL A 192 -0.05 -4.79 -8.36
CA VAL A 192 -0.93 -4.33 -9.46
C VAL A 192 -0.43 -4.87 -10.80
N ASN A 193 0.88 -4.82 -11.05
CA ASN A 193 1.47 -5.38 -12.27
C ASN A 193 1.28 -6.91 -12.34
N TYR A 194 1.46 -7.64 -11.24
CA TYR A 194 1.17 -9.08 -11.17
C TYR A 194 -0.31 -9.37 -11.44
N LEU A 195 -1.24 -8.62 -10.85
CA LEU A 195 -2.66 -8.80 -11.10
C LEU A 195 -3.02 -8.49 -12.56
N ALA A 196 -2.37 -7.51 -13.17
CA ALA A 196 -2.58 -7.19 -14.58
C ALA A 196 -2.17 -8.34 -15.52
N THR A 197 -1.09 -9.07 -15.19
CA THR A 197 -0.68 -10.26 -15.96
C THR A 197 -1.51 -11.50 -15.62
N ARG A 198 -1.96 -11.64 -14.37
CA ARG A 198 -2.74 -12.78 -13.87
C ARG A 198 -4.20 -12.75 -14.33
N LEU A 199 -4.85 -11.59 -14.22
CA LEU A 199 -6.28 -11.40 -14.50
C LEU A 199 -6.55 -10.94 -15.93
N GLY A 200 -5.56 -10.34 -16.61
CA GLY A 200 -5.69 -9.88 -17.99
C GLY A 200 -6.85 -8.90 -18.14
N ALA A 201 -7.90 -9.33 -18.87
CA ALA A 201 -9.08 -8.50 -19.16
C ALA A 201 -10.08 -8.42 -18.00
N GLU A 202 -9.93 -9.28 -16.99
CA GLU A 202 -10.79 -9.26 -15.80
C GLU A 202 -10.45 -8.11 -14.83
N LEU A 203 -9.24 -7.53 -14.95
CA LEU A 203 -8.89 -6.27 -14.30
C LEU A 203 -9.26 -5.11 -15.25
N ALA A 204 -10.09 -4.17 -14.79
CA ALA A 204 -10.57 -3.08 -15.64
C ALA A 204 -9.50 -1.99 -15.89
N ALA A 205 -8.62 -1.74 -14.92
CA ALA A 205 -7.49 -0.83 -15.00
C ALA A 205 -6.51 -1.08 -13.84
N GLY A 206 -5.23 -0.77 -14.06
CA GLY A 206 -4.19 -0.82 -13.02
C GLY A 206 -3.42 0.50 -12.90
N VAL A 207 -3.16 0.94 -11.68
CA VAL A 207 -2.36 2.14 -11.38
C VAL A 207 -1.22 1.78 -10.43
N PRO A 208 -0.09 1.26 -10.93
CA PRO A 208 1.08 0.95 -10.12
C PRO A 208 1.90 2.22 -9.83
N PHE A 209 2.11 2.52 -8.56
CA PHE A 209 3.02 3.56 -8.08
C PHE A 209 4.36 2.96 -7.63
N TYR A 210 5.44 3.35 -8.30
CA TYR A 210 6.85 3.03 -7.98
C TYR A 210 7.04 1.57 -7.55
N GLY A 211 6.44 0.67 -8.32
CA GLY A 211 6.48 -0.77 -8.09
C GLY A 211 7.29 -1.49 -9.16
N SER A 212 7.76 -2.70 -8.82
CA SER A 212 8.50 -3.55 -9.74
C SER A 212 7.69 -3.86 -11.01
N ALA A 213 8.36 -3.85 -12.16
CA ALA A 213 7.77 -4.29 -13.42
C ALA A 213 7.42 -5.78 -13.37
N PRO A 214 6.44 -6.25 -14.16
CA PRO A 214 6.22 -7.68 -14.34
C PRO A 214 7.39 -8.31 -15.11
N ASN A 215 7.52 -9.64 -15.05
CA ASN A 215 8.45 -10.37 -15.91
C ASN A 215 8.13 -10.06 -17.38
N LEU A 216 9.17 -9.87 -18.21
CA LEU A 216 8.98 -9.50 -19.62
C LEU A 216 8.16 -10.52 -20.41
N GLU A 217 8.28 -11.81 -20.08
CA GLU A 217 7.51 -12.90 -20.70
C GLU A 217 6.01 -12.85 -20.37
N ASP A 218 5.63 -12.20 -19.27
CA ASP A 218 4.24 -12.07 -18.83
C ASP A 218 3.57 -10.81 -19.37
N VAL A 219 4.34 -9.83 -19.85
CA VAL A 219 3.82 -8.57 -20.42
C VAL A 219 2.74 -8.81 -21.50
N PRO A 220 2.90 -9.76 -22.44
CA PRO A 220 1.87 -10.05 -23.44
C PRO A 220 0.53 -10.55 -22.86
N LYS A 221 0.48 -10.96 -21.59
CA LYS A 221 -0.76 -11.39 -20.90
C LYS A 221 -1.61 -10.20 -20.43
N ILE A 222 -1.01 -9.01 -20.31
CA ILE A 222 -1.71 -7.80 -19.89
C ILE A 222 -2.74 -7.41 -20.97
N ARG A 223 -3.98 -7.19 -20.53
CA ARG A 223 -5.09 -6.72 -21.39
C ARG A 223 -5.79 -5.48 -20.85
N CYS A 224 -5.49 -5.07 -19.62
CA CYS A 224 -6.05 -3.87 -19.01
C CYS A 224 -5.18 -2.63 -19.30
N PRO A 225 -5.77 -1.42 -19.33
CA PRO A 225 -5.00 -0.19 -19.35
C PRO A 225 -4.21 -0.01 -18.06
N LEU A 226 -2.95 0.42 -18.19
CA LEU A 226 -2.07 0.75 -17.07
C LEU A 226 -1.68 2.23 -17.09
N LEU A 227 -1.78 2.88 -15.93
CA LEU A 227 -1.20 4.20 -15.68
C LEU A 227 -0.04 4.06 -14.69
N VAL A 228 1.17 3.98 -15.22
CA VAL A 228 2.38 3.72 -14.42
C VAL A 228 2.96 5.02 -13.90
N GLN A 229 3.15 5.10 -12.59
CA GLN A 229 3.77 6.24 -11.91
C GLN A 229 5.16 5.84 -11.41
N SER A 230 6.21 6.50 -11.88
CA SER A 230 7.60 6.24 -11.46
C SER A 230 8.22 7.49 -10.85
N ALA A 231 9.08 7.32 -9.86
CA ALA A 231 9.89 8.40 -9.31
C ALA A 231 11.20 8.54 -10.11
N GLU A 232 11.58 9.77 -10.45
CA GLU A 232 12.80 10.05 -11.25
C GLU A 232 14.08 9.55 -10.57
N ASN A 233 14.14 9.67 -9.24
CA ASN A 233 15.31 9.34 -8.42
C ASN A 233 15.17 8.01 -7.68
N ASP A 234 14.39 7.07 -8.24
CA ASP A 234 14.24 5.70 -7.73
C ASP A 234 15.06 4.74 -8.61
N PRO A 235 16.32 4.43 -8.21
CA PRO A 235 17.19 3.57 -9.00
C PRO A 235 16.63 2.14 -9.05
N ARG A 236 16.44 1.62 -10.27
CA ARG A 236 15.87 0.29 -10.54
C ARG A 236 16.90 -0.83 -10.50
#